data_AF-K1Y1Q1-F1
#
_entry.id   AF-K1Y1Q1-F1
#
_cell.length_a   1.000
_cell.length_b   1.000
_cell.length_c   1.000
_cell.angle_alpha   90.00
_cell.angle_beta   90.00
_cell.angle_gamma   90.00
#
_symmetry.space_group_name_H-M   'P 1'
#
loop_
_entity.id
_entity.type
_entity.pdbx_description
1 polymer ?
#
loop_
_entity_poly.entity_id
_entity_poly.type
_entity_poly.pdbx_seq_one_letter_code
_entity_poly.pdbx_strand_id
1 'polypeptide(L)'
;MLKFIQQNLNLFLYFFLSVFSILPFFSPGFFTVHDDTQVARVFEMGKSLNDGMFPVRWVQDLGYGYGYPIFNFYAPLPYYVGGFLTLIGFDSLVATKIIFALALILSGVSMFVLVKEFFGKSPALVSSVVYLYFPYHAVNTYVRGDLAELFAYAFLPLVFLSLFKIHYNSKISRFY
;
A
#
# COMPACT_ATOMS: atom_id res chain seq x y z
N MET A 1 -4.83 11.55 28.35
CA MET A 1 -5.38 11.89 27.02
C MET A 1 -4.55 12.97 26.31
N LEU A 2 -4.40 14.19 26.83
CA LEU A 2 -3.65 15.29 26.17
C LEU A 2 -2.19 14.96 25.81
N LYS A 3 -1.43 14.30 26.70
CA LYS A 3 -0.04 13.91 26.42
C LYS A 3 0.11 12.93 25.25
N PHE A 4 -0.84 12.01 25.08
CA PHE A 4 -0.83 11.06 23.96
C PHE A 4 -1.07 11.76 22.61
N ILE A 5 -2.00 12.72 22.60
CA ILE A 5 -2.28 13.53 21.41
C ILE A 5 -1.06 14.39 21.04
N GLN A 6 -0.44 15.06 22.02
CA GLN A 6 0.77 15.85 21.79
C GLN A 6 1.94 15.01 21.27
N GLN A 7 2.09 13.77 21.74
CA GLN A 7 3.14 12.87 21.28
C GLN A 7 2.94 12.38 19.84
N ASN A 8 1.69 12.27 19.38
CA ASN A 8 1.32 11.70 18.08
C ASN A 8 0.73 12.72 17.10
N LEU A 9 0.78 14.02 17.42
CA LEU A 9 0.20 15.11 16.63
C LEU A 9 0.65 15.05 15.16
N ASN A 10 1.93 14.76 14.91
CA ASN A 10 2.46 14.68 13.55
C ASN A 10 1.83 13.55 12.73
N LEU A 11 1.57 12.39 13.36
CA LEU A 11 0.89 11.29 12.66
C LEU A 11 -0.56 11.65 12.39
N PHE A 12 -1.27 12.26 13.34
CA PHE A 12 -2.64 12.74 13.12
C PHE A 12 -2.70 13.77 11.98
N LEU A 13 -1.75 14.71 11.95
CA LEU A 13 -1.66 15.70 10.89
C LEU A 13 -1.35 15.04 9.53
N TYR A 14 -0.47 14.04 9.50
CA TYR A 14 -0.23 13.26 8.28
C TYR A 14 -1.50 12.53 7.81
N PHE A 15 -2.22 11.85 8.70
CA PHE A 15 -3.48 11.17 8.33
C PHE A 15 -4.52 12.16 7.82
N PHE A 16 -4.68 13.31 8.48
CA PHE A 16 -5.56 14.38 8.02
C PHE A 16 -5.18 14.86 6.61
N LEU A 17 -3.89 15.11 6.37
CA LEU A 17 -3.41 15.52 5.05
C LEU A 17 -3.53 14.40 4.01
N SER A 18 -3.50 13.13 4.41
CA SER A 18 -3.67 12.00 3.50
C SER A 18 -5.08 11.87 2.95
N VAL A 19 -6.08 12.38 3.67
CA VAL A 19 -7.48 12.38 3.23
C VAL A 19 -7.60 13.05 1.86
N PHE A 20 -6.96 14.21 1.66
CA PHE A 20 -7.02 14.94 0.39
C PHE A 20 -6.42 14.13 -0.77
N SER A 21 -5.38 13.35 -0.50
CA SER A 21 -4.78 12.48 -1.51
C SER A 21 -5.73 11.38 -1.94
N ILE A 22 -6.57 10.83 -1.05
CA ILE A 22 -7.48 9.71 -1.35
C ILE A 22 -8.93 10.13 -1.68
N LEU A 23 -9.24 11.43 -1.67
CA LEU A 23 -10.58 11.95 -1.98
C LEU A 23 -11.20 11.38 -3.27
N PRO A 24 -10.47 11.22 -4.39
CA PRO A 24 -11.05 10.68 -5.62
C PRO A 24 -11.60 9.26 -5.48
N PHE A 25 -11.17 8.48 -4.50
CA PHE A 25 -11.66 7.12 -4.29
C PHE A 25 -13.10 7.07 -3.79
N PHE A 26 -13.63 8.17 -3.26
CA PHE A 26 -15.02 8.26 -2.83
C PHE A 26 -16.00 8.54 -3.98
N SER A 27 -15.50 8.79 -5.20
CA SER A 27 -16.35 8.91 -6.38
C SER A 27 -17.10 7.60 -6.68
N PRO A 28 -18.32 7.65 -7.22
CA PRO A 28 -19.05 6.45 -7.65
C PRO A 28 -18.26 5.64 -8.70
N GLY A 29 -18.35 4.30 -8.63
CA GLY A 29 -17.62 3.43 -9.55
C GLY A 29 -16.11 3.38 -9.29
N PHE A 30 -15.34 2.79 -10.21
CA PHE A 30 -13.88 2.82 -10.16
C PHE A 30 -13.37 4.14 -10.76
N PHE A 31 -12.29 4.68 -10.20
CA PHE A 31 -11.70 5.91 -10.74
C PHE A 31 -10.93 5.61 -12.04
N THR A 32 -10.95 6.56 -12.98
CA THR A 32 -10.41 6.34 -14.33
C THR A 32 -8.88 6.24 -14.32
N VAL A 33 -8.36 5.13 -14.81
CA VAL A 33 -6.92 4.83 -14.98
C VAL A 33 -6.71 3.95 -16.21
N HIS A 34 -5.45 3.77 -16.63
CA HIS A 34 -5.09 2.89 -17.73
C HIS A 34 -5.24 1.40 -17.40
N ASP A 35 -4.81 0.95 -16.22
CA ASP A 35 -5.04 -0.42 -15.73
C ASP A 35 -6.26 -0.45 -14.80
N ASP A 36 -7.46 -0.53 -15.39
CA ASP A 36 -8.74 -0.64 -14.68
C ASP A 36 -9.08 -2.09 -14.27
N THR A 37 -8.20 -3.06 -14.58
CA THR A 37 -8.43 -4.48 -14.31
C THR A 37 -8.20 -4.87 -12.83
N GLN A 38 -7.79 -3.91 -12.00
CA GLN A 38 -7.47 -4.12 -10.58
C GLN A 38 -8.63 -4.74 -9.79
N VAL A 39 -9.86 -4.30 -10.06
CA VAL A 39 -11.06 -4.81 -9.38
C VAL A 39 -11.30 -6.29 -9.67
N ALA A 40 -11.14 -6.69 -10.94
CA ALA A 40 -11.26 -8.08 -11.35
C ALA A 40 -10.20 -8.97 -10.67
N ARG A 41 -8.96 -8.47 -10.55
CA ARG A 41 -7.88 -9.21 -9.88
C ARG A 41 -8.14 -9.39 -8.37
N VAL A 42 -8.69 -8.37 -7.70
CA VAL A 42 -9.10 -8.48 -6.28
C VAL A 42 -10.25 -9.48 -6.11
N PHE A 43 -11.24 -9.42 -7.00
CA PHE A 43 -12.35 -10.39 -7.03
C PHE A 43 -11.83 -11.83 -7.17
N GLU A 44 -11.00 -12.09 -8.18
CA GLU A 44 -10.44 -13.43 -8.43
C GLU A 44 -9.59 -13.95 -7.27
N MET A 45 -8.81 -13.07 -6.64
CA MET A 45 -8.04 -13.46 -5.45
C MET A 45 -8.96 -13.86 -4.30
N GLY A 46 -10.00 -13.06 -4.03
CA GLY A 46 -11.01 -13.38 -3.02
C GLY A 46 -11.73 -14.69 -3.28
N LYS A 47 -12.21 -14.89 -4.51
CA LYS A 47 -12.87 -16.12 -4.96
C LYS A 47 -11.96 -17.33 -4.78
N SER A 48 -10.72 -17.26 -5.27
CA SER A 48 -9.76 -18.36 -5.18
C SER A 48 -9.41 -18.72 -3.74
N LEU A 49 -9.25 -17.71 -2.86
CA LEU A 49 -9.03 -17.94 -1.43
C LEU A 49 -10.25 -18.58 -0.76
N ASN A 50 -11.46 -18.15 -1.12
CA ASN A 50 -12.70 -18.74 -0.63
C ASN A 50 -12.85 -20.21 -1.05
N ASP A 51 -12.34 -20.56 -2.24
CA ASP A 51 -12.28 -21.93 -2.76
C ASP A 51 -11.15 -22.76 -2.12
N GLY A 52 -10.43 -22.21 -1.13
CA GLY A 52 -9.37 -22.90 -0.39
C GLY A 52 -8.02 -22.93 -1.11
N MET A 53 -7.84 -22.16 -2.19
CA MET A 53 -6.58 -22.11 -2.91
C MET A 53 -5.55 -21.24 -2.19
N PHE A 54 -4.52 -21.86 -1.60
CA PHE A 54 -3.35 -21.15 -1.07
C PHE A 54 -2.05 -21.91 -1.36
N PRO A 55 -1.03 -21.28 -2.00
CA PRO A 55 -1.08 -19.95 -2.62
C PRO A 55 -1.98 -19.92 -3.86
N VAL A 56 -2.63 -18.78 -4.11
CA VAL A 56 -3.39 -18.57 -5.35
C VAL A 56 -2.42 -18.44 -6.52
N ARG A 57 -2.57 -19.32 -7.51
CA ARG A 57 -1.71 -19.39 -8.70
C ARG A 57 -2.50 -19.31 -10.00
N TRP A 58 -3.66 -19.94 -10.06
CA TRP A 58 -4.49 -20.06 -11.25
C TRP A 58 -5.89 -19.58 -10.91
N VAL A 59 -6.34 -18.52 -11.55
CA VAL A 59 -7.68 -17.97 -11.36
C VAL A 59 -8.59 -18.44 -12.49
N GLN A 60 -9.87 -18.66 -12.21
CA GLN A 60 -10.75 -19.39 -13.12
C GLN A 60 -11.38 -18.49 -14.20
N ASP A 61 -11.75 -17.26 -13.86
CA ASP A 61 -12.66 -16.49 -14.72
C ASP A 61 -11.92 -15.61 -15.72
N LEU A 62 -10.62 -15.38 -15.52
CA LEU A 62 -9.77 -14.69 -16.48
C LEU A 62 -9.40 -15.58 -17.68
N GLY A 63 -8.84 -14.97 -18.73
CA GLY A 63 -8.42 -15.70 -19.93
C GLY A 63 -9.61 -16.25 -20.73
N TYR A 64 -10.71 -15.50 -20.82
CA TYR A 64 -11.95 -15.91 -21.49
C TYR A 64 -12.58 -17.20 -20.91
N GLY A 65 -12.43 -17.43 -19.60
CA GLY A 65 -12.97 -18.60 -18.90
C GLY A 65 -12.13 -19.88 -19.00
N TYR A 66 -10.96 -19.83 -19.66
CA TYR A 66 -9.98 -20.93 -19.63
C TYR A 66 -9.08 -20.87 -18.38
N GLY A 67 -9.18 -19.79 -17.61
CA GLY A 67 -8.35 -19.49 -16.46
C GLY A 67 -7.00 -18.88 -16.84
N TYR A 68 -6.34 -18.31 -15.83
CA TYR A 68 -5.13 -17.51 -16.05
C TYR A 68 -4.16 -17.57 -14.86
N PRO A 69 -2.84 -17.78 -15.09
CA PRO A 69 -1.86 -17.96 -14.02
C PRO A 69 -1.30 -16.63 -13.45
N ILE A 70 -2.11 -15.57 -13.36
CA ILE A 70 -1.63 -14.18 -13.14
C ILE A 70 -0.72 -14.02 -11.92
N PHE A 71 -1.07 -14.63 -10.80
CA PHE A 71 -0.35 -14.43 -9.53
C PHE A 71 0.98 -15.19 -9.43
N ASN A 72 1.38 -15.91 -10.49
CA ASN A 72 2.76 -16.37 -10.63
C ASN A 72 3.67 -15.31 -11.24
N PHE A 73 3.12 -14.37 -12.02
CA PHE A 73 3.89 -13.40 -12.80
C PHE A 73 3.66 -11.95 -12.37
N TYR A 74 2.56 -11.68 -11.69
CA TYR A 74 2.22 -10.36 -11.18
C TYR A 74 2.24 -10.35 -9.65
N ALA A 75 2.71 -9.24 -9.06
CA ALA A 75 2.96 -9.15 -7.62
C ALA A 75 1.67 -9.42 -6.82
N PRO A 76 1.58 -10.52 -6.03
CA PRO A 76 0.30 -10.98 -5.51
C PRO A 76 -0.08 -10.34 -4.17
N LEU A 77 0.88 -9.74 -3.44
CA LEU A 77 0.67 -9.21 -2.09
C LEU A 77 -0.49 -8.21 -1.99
N PRO A 78 -0.62 -7.19 -2.85
CA PRO A 78 -1.75 -6.24 -2.76
C PRO A 78 -3.10 -6.96 -2.91
N TYR A 79 -3.15 -7.97 -3.79
CA TYR A 79 -4.35 -8.72 -4.04
C TYR A 79 -4.69 -9.67 -2.89
N TYR A 80 -3.72 -10.27 -2.20
CA TYR A 80 -4.01 -11.01 -0.97
C TYR A 80 -4.67 -10.12 0.09
N VAL A 81 -4.22 -8.86 0.22
CA VAL A 81 -4.87 -7.88 1.11
C VAL A 81 -6.30 -7.59 0.63
N GLY A 82 -6.49 -7.35 -0.67
CA GLY A 82 -7.81 -7.10 -1.26
C GLY A 82 -8.76 -8.30 -1.12
N GLY A 83 -8.28 -9.51 -1.41
CA GLY A 83 -9.02 -10.77 -1.28
C GLY A 83 -9.38 -11.07 0.18
N PHE A 84 -8.51 -10.74 1.13
CA PHE A 84 -8.89 -10.81 2.54
C PHE A 84 -10.04 -9.86 2.89
N LEU A 85 -10.02 -8.62 2.35
CA LEU A 85 -11.14 -7.68 2.54
C LEU A 85 -12.44 -8.22 1.94
N THR A 86 -12.40 -8.91 0.80
CA THR A 86 -13.61 -9.50 0.22
C THR A 86 -14.13 -10.67 1.05
N LEU A 87 -13.25 -11.51 1.63
CA LEU A 87 -13.63 -12.60 2.53
C LEU A 87 -14.36 -12.10 3.80
N ILE A 88 -14.01 -10.92 4.30
CA ILE A 88 -14.69 -10.31 5.46
C ILE A 88 -15.92 -9.47 5.07
N GLY A 89 -16.37 -9.54 3.81
CA GLY A 89 -17.64 -9.00 3.34
C GLY A 89 -17.58 -7.66 2.60
N PHE A 90 -16.40 -7.13 2.28
CA PHE A 90 -16.32 -5.95 1.40
C PHE A 90 -16.54 -6.35 -0.05
N ASP A 91 -17.27 -5.53 -0.80
CA ASP A 91 -17.34 -5.65 -2.25
C ASP A 91 -15.95 -5.43 -2.88
N SER A 92 -15.63 -6.11 -3.98
CA SER A 92 -14.30 -6.06 -4.61
C SER A 92 -13.93 -4.66 -5.11
N LEU A 93 -14.88 -3.83 -5.52
CA LEU A 93 -14.63 -2.43 -5.89
C LEU A 93 -14.18 -1.63 -4.66
N VAL A 94 -14.88 -1.80 -3.55
CA VAL A 94 -14.57 -1.13 -2.28
C VAL A 94 -13.22 -1.61 -1.74
N ALA A 95 -13.00 -2.92 -1.73
CA ALA A 95 -11.72 -3.52 -1.33
C ALA A 95 -10.56 -2.98 -2.16
N THR A 96 -10.74 -2.84 -3.49
CA THR A 96 -9.72 -2.28 -4.39
C THR A 96 -9.40 -0.82 -4.03
N LYS A 97 -10.42 0.02 -3.78
CA LYS A 97 -10.20 1.41 -3.33
C LYS A 97 -9.48 1.48 -1.98
N ILE A 98 -9.82 0.59 -1.05
CA ILE A 98 -9.17 0.51 0.26
C ILE A 98 -7.68 0.17 0.09
N ILE A 99 -7.30 -0.80 -0.75
CA ILE A 99 -5.90 -1.17 -0.93
C ILE A 99 -5.08 -0.08 -1.66
N PHE A 100 -5.68 0.68 -2.58
CA PHE A 100 -5.04 1.87 -3.14
C PHE A 100 -4.79 2.94 -2.07
N ALA A 101 -5.80 3.24 -1.24
CA ALA A 101 -5.65 4.17 -0.11
C ALA A 101 -4.58 3.69 0.87
N LEU A 102 -4.58 2.39 1.18
CA LEU A 102 -3.61 1.77 2.07
C LEU A 102 -2.18 1.95 1.53
N ALA A 103 -1.94 1.71 0.24
CA ALA A 103 -0.61 1.86 -0.36
C ALA A 103 -0.08 3.30 -0.25
N LEU A 104 -0.92 4.30 -0.55
CA LEU A 104 -0.56 5.72 -0.44
C LEU A 104 -0.28 6.14 1.01
N ILE A 105 -1.15 5.75 1.94
CA ILE A 105 -1.00 6.08 3.37
C ILE A 105 0.24 5.39 3.93
N LEU A 106 0.46 4.10 3.62
CA LEU A 106 1.63 3.36 4.07
C LEU A 106 2.93 3.95 3.52
N SER A 107 2.92 4.49 2.30
CA SER A 107 4.07 5.18 1.72
C SER A 107 4.53 6.36 2.56
N GLY A 108 3.63 7.25 2.98
CA GLY A 108 4.04 8.35 3.85
C GLY A 108 4.35 7.88 5.28
N VAL A 109 3.63 6.89 5.83
CA VAL A 109 3.95 6.33 7.15
C VAL A 109 5.35 5.71 7.17
N SER A 110 5.73 4.92 6.17
CA SER A 110 7.05 4.32 6.11
C SER A 110 8.16 5.36 5.97
N MET A 111 7.92 6.40 5.15
CA MET A 111 8.84 7.52 5.03
C MET A 111 8.98 8.31 6.34
N PHE A 112 7.88 8.52 7.06
CA PHE A 112 7.90 9.13 8.40
C PHE A 112 8.80 8.32 9.35
N VAL A 113 8.62 7.01 9.39
CA VAL A 113 9.40 6.12 10.27
C VAL A 113 10.88 6.17 9.90
N LEU A 114 11.23 6.13 8.61
CA LEU A 114 12.61 6.25 8.15
C LEU A 114 13.25 7.57 8.59
N VAL A 115 12.66 8.71 8.23
CA VAL A 115 13.27 10.03 8.46
C VAL A 115 13.32 10.40 9.94
N LYS A 116 12.35 9.93 10.73
CA LYS A 116 12.33 10.15 12.18
C LYS A 116 13.56 9.58 12.87
N GLU A 117 14.11 8.45 12.37
CA GLU A 117 15.32 7.82 12.91
C GLU A 117 16.55 8.75 12.80
N PHE A 118 16.60 9.60 11.77
CA PHE A 118 17.76 10.45 11.50
C PHE A 118 17.59 11.90 11.96
N PHE A 119 16.39 12.47 11.82
CA PHE A 119 16.17 13.91 11.95
C PHE A 119 15.04 14.29 12.92
N GLY A 120 14.43 13.31 13.59
CA GLY A 120 13.33 13.54 14.53
C GLY A 120 11.98 13.80 13.86
N LYS A 121 10.99 14.21 14.67
CA LYS A 121 9.57 14.15 14.27
C LYS A 121 9.13 15.21 13.25
N SER A 122 9.67 16.44 13.30
CA SER A 122 9.22 17.53 12.42
C SER A 122 9.69 17.33 10.97
N PRO A 123 10.98 17.03 10.70
CA PRO A 123 11.42 16.70 9.35
C PRO A 123 10.73 15.44 8.81
N ALA A 124 10.48 14.44 9.68
CA ALA A 124 9.76 13.23 9.29
C ALA A 124 8.34 13.51 8.77
N LEU A 125 7.61 14.45 9.40
CA LEU A 125 6.30 14.87 8.92
C LEU A 125 6.37 15.54 7.55
N VAL A 126 7.34 16.44 7.36
CA VAL A 126 7.51 17.12 6.07
C VAL A 126 7.84 16.09 4.99
N SER A 127 8.78 15.18 5.25
CA SER A 127 9.14 14.13 4.31
C SER A 127 8.00 13.16 4.01
N SER A 128 7.17 12.80 4.98
CA SER A 128 6.03 11.90 4.74
C SER A 128 4.96 12.54 3.87
N VAL A 129 4.68 13.83 4.06
CA VAL A 129 3.75 14.60 3.22
C VAL A 129 4.31 14.76 1.82
N VAL A 130 5.58 15.17 1.67
CA VAL A 130 6.23 15.31 0.36
C VAL A 130 6.24 13.97 -0.39
N TYR A 131 6.52 12.87 0.30
CA TYR A 131 6.53 11.55 -0.31
C TYR A 131 5.12 11.07 -0.71
N LEU A 132 4.11 11.30 0.13
CA LEU A 132 2.72 11.02 -0.22
C LEU A 132 2.29 11.76 -1.50
N TYR A 133 2.61 13.06 -1.59
CA TYR A 133 2.26 13.93 -2.72
C TYR A 133 3.29 13.93 -3.84
N PHE A 134 4.22 12.98 -3.83
CA PHE A 134 5.24 12.91 -4.86
C PHE A 134 4.57 12.74 -6.24
N PRO A 135 4.91 13.55 -7.27
CA PRO A 135 4.18 13.54 -8.54
C PRO A 135 4.06 12.17 -9.19
N TYR A 136 5.08 11.33 -9.00
CA TYR A 136 5.05 9.96 -9.52
C TYR A 136 3.99 9.08 -8.84
N HIS A 137 3.72 9.24 -7.53
CA HIS A 137 2.60 8.54 -6.89
C HIS A 137 1.25 8.96 -7.47
N ALA A 138 1.10 10.25 -7.81
CA ALA A 138 -0.11 10.75 -8.45
C ALA A 138 -0.28 10.14 -9.86
N VAL A 139 0.78 10.10 -10.67
CA VAL A 139 0.74 9.42 -11.98
C VAL A 139 0.43 7.93 -11.80
N ASN A 140 1.06 7.27 -10.84
CA ASN A 140 0.90 5.84 -10.67
C ASN A 140 -0.49 5.45 -10.18
N THR A 141 -1.07 6.29 -9.32
CA THR A 141 -2.42 6.11 -8.80
C THR A 141 -3.48 6.53 -9.80
N TYR A 142 -3.39 7.74 -10.35
CA TYR A 142 -4.50 8.40 -11.06
C TYR A 142 -4.38 8.39 -12.58
N VAL A 143 -3.28 7.89 -13.12
CA VAL A 143 -3.10 7.73 -14.57
C VAL A 143 -2.89 6.26 -14.89
N ARG A 144 -1.91 5.61 -14.27
CA ARG A 144 -1.55 4.21 -14.57
C ARG A 144 -2.46 3.19 -13.89
N GLY A 145 -2.77 3.40 -12.61
CA GLY A 145 -3.45 2.39 -11.80
C GLY A 145 -2.55 1.21 -11.41
N ASP A 146 -1.23 1.43 -11.28
CA ASP A 146 -0.27 0.36 -10.97
C ASP A 146 -0.19 0.11 -9.45
N LEU A 147 -1.07 -0.76 -8.98
CA LEU A 147 -1.19 -1.08 -7.55
C LEU A 147 0.06 -1.77 -6.99
N ALA A 148 0.70 -2.64 -7.78
CA ALA A 148 1.89 -3.38 -7.36
C ALA A 148 3.05 -2.43 -7.05
N GLU A 149 3.27 -1.46 -7.93
CA GLU A 149 4.32 -0.47 -7.77
C GLU A 149 4.02 0.52 -6.62
N LEU A 150 2.76 0.90 -6.41
CA LEU A 150 2.38 1.69 -5.22
C LEU A 150 2.70 0.97 -3.90
N PHE A 151 2.44 -0.34 -3.83
CA PHE A 151 2.86 -1.13 -2.67
C PHE A 151 4.38 -1.19 -2.55
N ALA A 152 5.12 -1.28 -3.65
CA ALA A 152 6.58 -1.23 -3.62
C ALA A 152 7.08 0.09 -2.99
N TYR A 153 6.49 1.23 -3.37
CA TYR A 153 6.79 2.52 -2.75
C TYR A 153 6.42 2.60 -1.26
N ALA A 154 5.39 1.85 -0.83
CA ALA A 154 5.06 1.74 0.58
C ALA A 154 6.16 1.05 1.40
N PHE A 155 6.80 0.03 0.82
CA PHE A 155 7.88 -0.73 1.49
C PHE A 155 9.27 -0.12 1.31
N LEU A 156 9.50 0.67 0.26
CA LEU A 156 10.83 1.17 -0.10
C LEU A 156 11.55 1.90 1.05
N PRO A 157 10.92 2.83 1.80
CA PRO A 157 11.57 3.46 2.95
C PRO A 157 11.92 2.47 4.08
N LEU A 158 11.11 1.42 4.28
CA LEU A 158 11.37 0.38 5.29
C LEU A 158 12.57 -0.48 4.93
N VAL A 159 12.80 -0.74 3.64
CA VAL A 159 14.00 -1.44 3.15
C VAL A 159 15.24 -0.64 3.51
N PHE A 160 15.27 0.67 3.21
CA PHE A 160 16.39 1.54 3.57
C PHE A 160 16.61 1.61 5.08
N LEU A 161 15.54 1.72 5.87
CA LEU A 161 15.62 1.72 7.32
C LEU A 161 16.21 0.40 7.85
N SER A 162 15.79 -0.73 7.29
CA SER A 162 16.26 -2.05 7.69
C SER A 162 17.74 -2.24 7.38
N LEU A 163 18.19 -1.84 6.18
CA LEU A 163 19.60 -1.86 5.80
C LEU A 163 20.45 -1.00 6.73
N PHE A 164 19.98 0.20 7.08
CA PHE A 164 20.65 1.08 8.03
C PHE A 164 20.78 0.43 9.41
N LYS A 165 19.69 -0.14 9.95
CA LYS A 165 19.69 -0.78 11.27
C LYS A 165 20.58 -2.02 11.34
N ILE A 166 20.60 -2.84 10.29
CA ILE A 166 21.50 -4.00 10.20
C ILE A 166 22.96 -3.54 10.20
N HIS A 167 23.29 -2.54 9.38
CA HIS A 167 24.65 -2.00 9.33
C HIS A 167 25.08 -1.43 10.69
N TYR A 168 24.24 -0.63 11.33
CA TYR A 168 24.54 -0.01 12.62
C TYR A 168 24.72 -1.04 13.74
N ASN A 169 23.81 -2.02 13.85
CA ASN A 169 23.89 -3.07 14.87
C ASN A 169 25.09 -3.99 14.68
N SER A 170 25.48 -4.27 13.43
CA SER A 170 26.68 -5.08 13.12
C SER A 170 27.98 -4.44 13.58
N LYS A 171 28.03 -3.10 13.68
CA LYS A 171 29.18 -2.40 14.25
C LYS A 171 29.26 -2.61 15.75
N ILE A 172 28.14 -2.51 16.46
CA ILE A 172 28.08 -2.70 17.92
C ILE A 172 28.51 -4.12 18.30
N SER A 173 28.05 -5.15 17.58
CA SER A 173 28.41 -6.55 17.88
C SER A 173 29.84 -6.93 17.53
N ARG A 174 30.61 -6.09 16.82
CA ARG A 174 32.05 -6.31 16.57
C ARG A 174 32.95 -5.71 17.65
N PHE A 175 32.39 -4.91 18.56
CA PHE A 175 33.11 -4.31 19.69
C PHE A 175 32.87 -5.06 21.02
N TYR A 176 32.11 -6.15 20.98
CA TYR A 176 31.96 -7.16 22.03
C TYR A 176 32.42 -8.52 21.51
#